data_AF-R9N3V8-F1
#
_entry.id   AF-R9N3V8-F1
#
_cell.length_a   1.000
_cell.length_b   1.000
_cell.length_c   1.000
_cell.angle_alpha   90.00
_cell.angle_beta   90.00
_cell.angle_gamma   90.00
#
_symmetry.space_group_name_H-M   'P 1'
#
loop_
_entity.id
_entity.type
_entity.pdbx_description
1 polymer ?
#
loop_
_entity_poly.entity_id
_entity_poly.type
_entity_poly.pdbx_seq_one_letter_code
_entity_poly.pdbx_strand_id
1 'polypeptide(L)'
;MTEVKFYESIEDELLKFAVIISKTQNKYVFCKHKDRDTWEVPGGHRESQENIIDTAKRELYEETGALEFDIEPVCVYSVTAPDNLNQGDESFGMLFFADIKCFETELHSEIEKITIMDGLPERWTYPDIQPHLMSEAKRRGYL
;
A
#
# COMPACT_ATOMS: atom_id res chain seq x y z
N MET A 1 -10.80 18.99 0.61
CA MET A 1 -10.57 18.13 -0.57
C MET A 1 -9.36 17.29 -0.26
N THR A 2 -9.38 16.00 -0.60
CA THR A 2 -8.20 15.13 -0.43
C THR A 2 -7.14 15.54 -1.45
N GLU A 3 -5.93 15.84 -0.99
CA GLU A 3 -4.76 16.16 -1.81
C GLU A 3 -3.69 15.10 -1.62
N VAL A 4 -3.08 14.65 -2.72
CA VAL A 4 -1.96 13.71 -2.73
C VAL A 4 -0.76 14.37 -3.41
N LYS A 5 0.38 14.39 -2.73
CA LYS A 5 1.64 14.93 -3.26
C LYS A 5 2.72 13.86 -3.23
N PHE A 6 3.74 14.03 -4.08
CA PHE A 6 4.84 13.08 -4.24
C PHE A 6 6.19 13.79 -4.09
N TYR A 7 7.13 13.12 -3.43
CA TYR A 7 8.44 13.64 -3.09
C TYR A 7 9.52 12.57 -3.30
N GLU A 8 10.76 13.00 -3.53
CA GLU A 8 11.88 12.05 -3.70
C GLU A 8 12.38 11.49 -2.36
N SER A 9 12.38 12.29 -1.30
CA SER A 9 12.85 11.87 0.02
C SER A 9 12.32 12.77 1.13
N ILE A 10 12.23 12.21 2.34
CA ILE A 10 11.97 12.91 3.59
C ILE A 10 12.73 12.20 4.72
N GLU A 11 12.83 12.82 5.90
CA GLU A 11 13.33 12.18 7.12
C GLU A 11 12.48 10.95 7.46
N ASP A 12 13.12 9.81 7.75
CA ASP A 12 12.43 8.53 7.99
C ASP A 12 11.43 8.64 9.13
N GLU A 13 11.74 9.43 10.17
CA GLU A 13 10.91 9.65 11.35
C GLU A 13 9.56 10.32 11.03
N LEU A 14 9.44 11.00 9.87
CA LEU A 14 8.20 11.62 9.42
C LEU A 14 7.28 10.64 8.68
N LEU A 15 7.80 9.49 8.24
CA LEU A 15 7.02 8.46 7.55
C LEU A 15 6.16 7.70 8.55
N LYS A 16 4.84 7.87 8.42
CA LYS A 16 3.83 7.23 9.28
C LYS A 16 3.19 6.01 8.64
N PHE A 17 3.28 5.87 7.32
CA PHE A 17 2.57 4.85 6.54
C PHE A 17 3.48 4.15 5.53
N ALA A 18 3.31 2.84 5.37
CA ALA A 18 3.86 2.10 4.23
C ALA A 18 2.70 1.59 3.37
N VAL A 19 2.74 1.87 2.07
CA VAL A 19 1.77 1.35 1.09
C VAL A 19 2.52 0.60 0.02
N ILE A 20 2.06 -0.60 -0.35
CA ILE A 20 2.80 -1.53 -1.20
C ILE A 20 1.95 -1.88 -2.40
N ILE A 21 2.35 -1.42 -3.58
CA ILE A 21 1.78 -1.94 -4.84
C ILE A 21 2.43 -3.30 -5.09
N SER A 22 1.63 -4.36 -5.02
CA SER A 22 2.13 -5.72 -5.19
C SER A 22 1.65 -6.36 -6.49
N LYS A 23 2.55 -7.11 -7.13
CA LYS A 23 2.25 -7.98 -8.26
C LYS A 23 2.70 -9.41 -7.97
N THR A 24 2.08 -10.36 -8.65
CA THR A 24 2.57 -11.74 -8.78
C THR A 24 2.31 -12.21 -10.19
N GLN A 25 3.31 -12.80 -10.85
CA GLN A 25 3.19 -13.27 -12.24
C GLN A 25 2.62 -12.20 -13.19
N ASN A 26 3.06 -10.94 -13.01
CA ASN A 26 2.60 -9.76 -13.76
C ASN A 26 1.12 -9.37 -13.57
N LYS A 27 0.46 -9.88 -12.54
CA LYS A 27 -0.91 -9.52 -12.15
C LYS A 27 -0.91 -8.78 -10.82
N TYR A 28 -1.82 -7.84 -10.62
CA TYR A 28 -1.94 -7.08 -9.38
C TYR A 28 -2.50 -7.95 -8.25
N VAL A 29 -2.00 -7.72 -7.04
CA VAL A 29 -2.51 -8.35 -5.82
C VAL A 29 -3.19 -7.26 -4.99
N PHE A 30 -4.47 -7.47 -4.68
CA PHE A 30 -5.25 -6.59 -3.80
C PHE A 30 -5.76 -7.38 -2.61
N CYS A 31 -5.92 -6.69 -1.47
CA CYS A 31 -6.56 -7.22 -0.28
C CYS A 31 -7.98 -6.65 -0.12
N LYS A 32 -8.83 -7.42 0.57
CA LYS A 32 -10.19 -7.02 0.94
C LYS A 32 -10.43 -7.38 2.40
N HIS A 33 -10.74 -6.38 3.22
CA HIS A 33 -11.20 -6.61 4.60
C HIS A 33 -12.59 -7.24 4.63
N LYS A 34 -12.85 -8.07 5.66
CA LYS A 34 -14.13 -8.78 5.88
C LYS A 34 -15.33 -7.84 5.99
N ASP A 35 -15.11 -6.62 6.48
CA ASP A 35 -16.17 -5.65 6.74
C ASP A 35 -16.42 -4.67 5.57
N ARG A 36 -15.70 -4.81 4.45
CA ARG A 36 -15.76 -3.89 3.32
C ARG A 36 -16.05 -4.64 2.03
N ASP A 37 -16.69 -3.96 1.08
CA ASP A 37 -16.90 -4.47 -0.28
C ASP A 37 -16.09 -3.68 -1.32
N THR A 38 -14.88 -3.30 -0.91
CA THR A 38 -13.91 -2.52 -1.68
C THR A 38 -12.55 -3.22 -1.63
N TRP A 39 -11.67 -2.83 -2.55
CA TRP A 39 -10.33 -3.39 -2.68
C TRP A 39 -9.28 -2.33 -2.39
N GLU A 40 -8.18 -2.77 -1.81
CA GLU A 40 -7.02 -1.93 -1.54
C GLU A 40 -5.71 -2.65 -1.86
N VAL A 41 -4.67 -1.84 -2.11
CA VAL A 41 -3.30 -2.35 -2.08
C VAL A 41 -2.86 -2.49 -0.62
N PRO A 42 -1.96 -3.44 -0.31
CA PRO A 42 -1.50 -3.63 1.05
C PRO A 42 -0.88 -2.39 1.66
N GLY A 43 -1.08 -2.18 2.96
CA GLY A 43 -0.41 -1.11 3.68
C GLY A 43 -1.06 -0.71 4.99
N GLY A 44 -0.26 -0.07 5.83
CA GLY A 44 -0.70 0.31 7.17
C GLY A 44 0.24 1.28 7.85
N HIS A 45 0.03 1.43 9.16
CA HIS A 45 0.78 2.39 9.97
C HIS A 45 2.12 1.79 10.40
N ARG A 46 3.13 2.65 10.47
CA ARG A 46 4.40 2.32 11.11
C ARG A 46 4.18 2.08 12.60
N GLU A 47 4.63 0.93 13.11
CA GLU A 47 4.60 0.67 14.54
C GLU A 47 5.81 1.25 15.26
N SER A 48 5.74 1.31 16.60
CA SER A 48 6.84 1.80 17.42
C SER A 48 8.08 0.93 17.21
N GLN A 49 9.23 1.58 16.97
CA GLN A 49 10.54 0.94 16.78
C GLN A 49 10.74 0.21 15.44
N GLU A 50 9.76 0.22 14.53
CA GLU A 50 9.97 -0.24 13.15
C GLU A 50 10.70 0.83 12.33
N ASN A 51 11.48 0.43 11.31
CA ASN A 51 11.78 1.32 10.19
C ASN A 51 10.70 1.14 9.11
N ILE A 52 10.63 2.06 8.15
CA ILE A 52 9.53 2.06 7.19
C ILE A 52 9.51 0.85 6.25
N ILE A 53 10.67 0.23 5.96
CA ILE A 53 10.73 -0.97 5.12
C ILE A 53 10.26 -2.22 5.88
N ASP A 54 10.51 -2.30 7.18
CA ASP A 54 10.04 -3.39 8.03
C ASP A 54 8.52 -3.32 8.20
N THR A 55 7.96 -2.12 8.38
CA THR A 55 6.50 -1.89 8.30
C THR A 55 5.95 -2.38 6.97
N ALA A 56 6.58 -2.03 5.84
CA ALA A 56 6.09 -2.46 4.53
C ALA A 56 6.05 -3.98 4.37
N LYS A 57 7.09 -4.67 4.86
CA LYS A 57 7.18 -6.14 4.84
C LYS A 57 6.14 -6.80 5.74
N ARG A 58 5.94 -6.28 6.95
CA ARG A 58 4.94 -6.77 7.89
C ARG A 58 3.54 -6.64 7.29
N GLU A 59 3.16 -5.45 6.83
CA GLU A 59 1.84 -5.20 6.24
C GLU A 59 1.61 -6.08 4.99
N LEU A 60 2.62 -6.21 4.12
CA LEU A 60 2.54 -7.08 2.96
C LEU A 60 2.27 -8.54 3.37
N TYR A 61 2.96 -9.04 4.39
CA TYR A 61 2.74 -10.39 4.90
C TYR A 61 1.36 -10.53 5.59
N GLU A 62 1.00 -9.65 6.50
CA GLU A 62 -0.26 -9.74 7.28
C GLU A 62 -1.51 -9.66 6.39
N GLU A 63 -1.46 -8.87 5.32
CA GLU A 63 -2.61 -8.66 4.46
C GLU A 63 -2.66 -9.57 3.23
N THR A 64 -1.52 -10.14 2.82
CA THR A 64 -1.47 -10.99 1.62
C THR A 64 -0.94 -12.41 1.83
N GLY A 65 -0.28 -12.67 2.95
CA GLY A 65 0.46 -13.90 3.19
C GLY A 65 1.75 -14.01 2.36
N ALA A 66 2.30 -12.93 1.82
CA ALA A 66 3.51 -13.00 1.00
C ALA A 66 4.73 -13.49 1.82
N LEU A 67 5.34 -14.59 1.38
CA LEU A 67 6.50 -15.20 2.06
C LEU A 67 7.83 -14.90 1.36
N GLU A 68 7.81 -14.92 0.03
CA GLU A 68 8.97 -14.66 -0.80
C GLU A 68 8.62 -13.57 -1.81
N PHE A 69 9.38 -12.48 -1.80
CA PHE A 69 9.13 -11.32 -2.66
C PHE A 69 10.38 -10.45 -2.78
N ASP A 70 10.48 -9.74 -3.89
CA ASP A 70 11.37 -8.59 -4.05
C ASP A 70 10.57 -7.33 -3.69
N ILE A 71 11.11 -6.43 -2.87
CA ILE A 71 10.45 -5.17 -2.49
C ILE A 71 11.43 -4.00 -2.56
N GLU A 72 10.98 -2.88 -3.11
CA GLU A 72 11.80 -1.67 -3.26
C GLU A 72 10.97 -0.39 -3.10
N PRO A 73 11.58 0.70 -2.59
CA PRO A 73 10.89 1.99 -2.46
C PRO A 73 10.68 2.61 -3.84
N VAL A 74 9.51 3.23 -4.04
CA VAL A 74 9.12 3.94 -5.27
C VAL A 74 9.27 5.45 -5.06
N CYS A 75 8.60 6.00 -4.05
CA CYS A 75 8.65 7.41 -3.69
C CYS A 75 7.97 7.68 -2.34
N VAL A 76 8.26 8.85 -1.77
CA VAL A 76 7.49 9.40 -0.66
C VAL A 76 6.21 10.03 -1.21
N TYR A 77 5.10 9.83 -0.51
CA TYR A 77 3.86 10.56 -0.77
C TYR A 77 3.37 11.23 0.50
N SER A 78 2.53 12.25 0.35
CA SER A 78 1.73 12.77 1.44
C SER A 78 0.27 12.83 1.07
N VAL A 79 -0.58 12.78 2.10
CA VAL A 79 -2.01 12.97 1.99
C VAL A 79 -2.44 14.07 2.94
N THR A 80 -3.29 14.98 2.47
CA THR A 80 -4.03 15.94 3.29
C THR A 80 -5.51 15.74 3.01
N ALA A 81 -6.31 15.35 4.01
CA ALA A 81 -7.73 15.08 3.84
C ALA A 81 -8.57 15.71 4.97
N PRO A 82 -9.75 16.29 4.67
CA PRO A 82 -10.60 16.87 5.70
C PRO A 82 -11.26 15.81 6.60
N ASP A 83 -11.38 16.16 7.89
CA ASP A 83 -12.25 15.64 8.97
C ASP A 83 -12.23 14.16 9.37
N ASN A 84 -11.85 13.18 8.54
CA ASN A 84 -11.99 11.76 8.92
C ASN A 84 -10.73 10.88 8.83
N LEU A 85 -9.68 11.35 8.16
CA LEU A 85 -8.45 10.56 7.97
C LEU A 85 -7.26 11.15 8.73
N ASN A 86 -7.04 12.45 8.62
CA ASN A 86 -5.93 13.13 9.28
C ASN A 86 -6.27 14.54 9.77
N GLN A 87 -7.56 14.85 10.00
CA GLN A 87 -8.02 16.15 10.55
C GLN A 87 -7.50 17.38 9.79
N GLY A 88 -7.17 17.23 8.50
CA GLY A 88 -6.58 18.29 7.68
C GLY A 88 -5.06 18.46 7.80
N ASP A 89 -4.38 17.67 8.64
CA ASP A 89 -2.92 17.65 8.71
C ASP A 89 -2.32 16.87 7.53
N GLU A 90 -1.14 17.28 7.06
CA GLU A 90 -0.39 16.50 6.07
C GLU A 90 0.28 15.31 6.77
N SER A 91 0.06 14.11 6.23
CA SER A 91 0.69 12.88 6.71
C SER A 91 1.45 12.19 5.60
N PHE A 92 2.67 11.73 5.93
CA PHE A 92 3.60 11.16 4.96
C PHE A 92 3.64 9.64 5.03
N GLY A 93 3.78 9.03 3.86
CA GLY A 93 4.02 7.60 3.71
C GLY A 93 5.04 7.30 2.63
N MET A 94 5.57 6.09 2.67
CA MET A 94 6.43 5.56 1.62
C MET A 94 5.61 4.60 0.74
N LEU A 95 5.66 4.82 -0.56
CA LEU A 95 5.13 3.89 -1.56
C LEU A 95 6.24 2.90 -1.92
N PHE A 96 5.91 1.61 -1.84
CA PHE A 96 6.75 0.51 -2.26
C PHE A 96 6.14 -0.20 -3.45
N PHE A 97 6.99 -0.89 -4.20
CA PHE A 97 6.59 -1.90 -5.17
C PHE A 97 7.12 -3.26 -4.70
N ALA A 98 6.29 -4.29 -4.80
CA ALA A 98 6.67 -5.65 -4.48
C ALA A 98 6.30 -6.65 -5.59
N ASP A 99 7.23 -7.52 -5.96
CA ASP A 99 6.98 -8.68 -6.83
C ASP A 99 7.00 -9.97 -6.00
N ILE A 100 5.81 -10.49 -5.74
CA ILE A 100 5.56 -11.65 -4.87
C ILE A 100 5.74 -12.94 -5.66
N LYS A 101 6.63 -13.79 -5.15
CA LYS A 101 6.96 -15.12 -5.71
C LYS A 101 6.12 -16.22 -5.08
N CYS A 102 5.85 -16.12 -3.78
CA CYS A 102 5.14 -17.15 -3.03
C CYS A 102 4.26 -16.54 -1.93
N PHE A 103 3.12 -17.18 -1.72
CA PHE A 103 2.17 -16.87 -0.65
C PHE A 103 2.09 -18.05 0.33
N GLU A 104 1.74 -17.76 1.57
CA GLU A 104 1.31 -18.75 2.53
C GLU A 104 0.01 -19.42 2.07
N THR A 105 -0.17 -20.68 2.46
CA THR A 105 -1.36 -21.45 2.11
C THR A 105 -2.62 -21.04 2.87
N GLU A 106 -2.47 -20.38 4.03
CA GLU A 106 -3.56 -19.90 4.89
C GLU A 106 -3.32 -18.42 5.24
N LEU A 107 -4.35 -17.58 5.15
CA LEU A 107 -4.26 -16.17 5.54
C LEU A 107 -4.53 -16.01 7.04
N HIS A 108 -3.67 -15.27 7.73
CA HIS A 108 -3.74 -15.06 9.18
C HIS A 108 -4.05 -13.59 9.54
N SER A 109 -5.23 -13.05 9.26
CA SER A 109 -5.63 -11.71 9.77
C SER A 109 -7.11 -11.33 9.59
N GLU A 110 -7.42 -10.04 9.78
CA GLU A 110 -8.70 -9.36 9.49
C GLU A 110 -9.07 -9.36 7.99
N ILE A 111 -8.15 -9.71 7.09
CA ILE A 111 -8.38 -9.82 5.65
C ILE A 111 -9.25 -11.03 5.32
N GLU A 112 -10.28 -10.83 4.49
CA GLU A 112 -11.19 -11.88 4.02
C GLU A 112 -10.50 -12.75 2.97
N LYS A 113 -9.84 -12.10 2.02
CA LYS A 113 -9.16 -12.74 0.89
C LYS A 113 -8.23 -11.76 0.17
N ILE A 114 -7.22 -12.31 -0.48
CA ILE A 114 -6.54 -11.65 -1.59
C ILE A 114 -7.27 -11.89 -2.91
N THR A 115 -7.15 -10.95 -3.84
CA THR A 115 -7.54 -11.16 -5.22
C THR A 115 -6.40 -10.81 -6.16
N ILE A 116 -6.23 -11.64 -7.19
CA ILE A 116 -5.22 -11.48 -8.22
C ILE A 116 -5.94 -11.05 -9.50
N MET A 117 -5.61 -9.86 -10.01
CA MET A 117 -6.34 -9.23 -11.12
C MET A 117 -5.37 -8.79 -12.22
N ASP A 118 -5.79 -8.93 -13.49
CA ASP A 118 -5.03 -8.43 -14.64
C ASP A 118 -5.08 -6.90 -14.77
N GLY A 119 -5.97 -6.23 -14.04
CA GLY A 119 -6.16 -4.78 -14.07
C GLY A 119 -6.51 -4.21 -12.69
N LEU A 120 -6.77 -2.90 -12.66
CA LEU A 120 -7.15 -2.18 -11.45
C LEU A 120 -8.61 -2.46 -11.06
N PRO A 121 -8.95 -2.49 -9.76
CA PRO A 121 -10.32 -2.65 -9.30
C PRO A 121 -11.17 -1.41 -9.64
N GLU A 122 -12.47 -1.61 -9.80
CA GLU A 122 -13.43 -0.52 -9.99
C GLU A 122 -13.81 0.16 -8.66
N ARG A 123 -13.80 -0.61 -7.55
CA ARG A 123 -14.24 -0.16 -6.22
C ARG A 123 -13.07 -0.13 -5.24
N TRP A 124 -12.43 1.02 -5.13
CA TRP A 124 -11.31 1.26 -4.22
C TRP A 124 -11.78 1.56 -2.80
N THR A 125 -11.03 1.10 -1.80
CA THR A 125 -11.23 1.53 -0.40
C THR A 125 -10.89 3.01 -0.26
N TYR A 126 -9.80 3.47 -0.90
CA TYR A 126 -9.37 4.87 -0.90
C TYR A 126 -9.34 5.43 -2.33
N PRO A 127 -10.51 5.74 -2.93
CA PRO A 127 -10.62 6.15 -4.34
C PRO A 127 -9.89 7.46 -4.65
N ASP A 128 -9.74 8.35 -3.68
CA ASP A 128 -9.06 9.64 -3.85
C ASP A 128 -7.55 9.57 -3.56
N ILE A 129 -7.01 8.39 -3.24
CA ILE A 129 -5.59 8.20 -2.87
C ILE A 129 -4.93 7.12 -3.72
N GLN A 130 -5.38 5.88 -3.61
CA GLN A 130 -4.67 4.73 -4.20
C GLN A 130 -4.55 4.80 -5.73
N PRO A 131 -5.57 5.24 -6.50
CA PRO A 131 -5.41 5.45 -7.94
C PRO A 131 -4.30 6.46 -8.32
N HIS A 132 -4.06 7.48 -7.48
CA HIS A 132 -2.97 8.43 -7.67
C HIS A 132 -1.61 7.76 -7.43
N LEU A 133 -1.49 6.92 -6.39
CA LEU A 133 -0.28 6.14 -6.11
C LEU A 133 0.06 5.18 -7.28
N MET A 134 -0.94 4.48 -7.82
CA MET A 134 -0.77 3.60 -8.98
C MET A 134 -0.27 4.39 -10.20
N SER A 135 -0.85 5.57 -10.45
CA SER A 135 -0.47 6.41 -11.58
C SER A 135 0.97 6.93 -11.46
N GLU A 136 1.39 7.29 -10.25
CA GLU A 136 2.75 7.74 -9.99
C GLU A 136 3.78 6.61 -10.15
N ALA A 137 3.50 5.41 -9.61
CA ALA A 137 4.36 4.24 -9.81
C ALA A 137 4.52 3.89 -11.29
N LYS A 138 3.42 3.97 -12.07
CA LYS A 138 3.46 3.82 -13.53
C LYS A 138 4.33 4.89 -14.20
N ARG A 139 4.18 6.17 -13.81
CA ARG A 139 5.00 7.27 -14.34
C ARG A 139 6.50 7.05 -14.07
N ARG A 140 6.83 6.44 -12.94
CA ARG A 140 8.21 6.11 -12.53
C ARG A 140 8.75 4.80 -13.15
N GLY A 141 7.92 4.05 -13.88
CA GLY A 141 8.35 2.88 -14.64
C GLY A 141 8.21 1.52 -13.93
N TYR A 142 7.46 1.47 -12.82
CA TYR A 142 7.26 0.23 -12.05
C TYR A 142 6.10 -0.66 -12.58
N LEU A 143 5.12 -0.07 -13.28
CA LEU A 143 3.86 -0.73 -13.63
C LEU A 143 3.59 -0.93 -15.11
#